data_AF-A0A933BZU5-F1
#
_entry.id   AF-A0A933BZU5-F1
#
_cell.length_a   1.000
_cell.length_b   1.000
_cell.length_c   1.000
_cell.angle_alpha   90.00
_cell.angle_beta   90.00
_cell.angle_gamma   90.00
#
_symmetry.space_group_name_H-M   'P 1'
#
loop_
_entity.id
_entity.type
_entity.pdbx_description
1 polymer ?
#
loop_
_entity_poly.entity_id
_entity_poly.type
_entity_poly.pdbx_seq_one_letter_code
_entity_poly.pdbx_strand_id
1 'polypeptide(L)'
;MTKKHRQHFENRLLRERERALRALAKFDEMAKLTPQEEDGDLTMYPLHLADEGTDTDEQEKGFLLASKEGRLLYWIDDALRTLYKEPQRYGRCAGCGDDIVFERLDLVPWTKLCIDCQRGEELRLDAA
;
A
#
# COMPACT_ATOMS: atom_id res chain seq x y z
N MET A 1 9.04 20.77 12.91
CA MET A 1 7.63 20.60 12.46
C MET A 1 6.63 21.09 13.52
N THR A 2 5.58 21.84 13.12
CA THR A 2 4.60 22.43 14.07
C THR A 2 3.53 21.42 14.53
N LYS A 3 2.77 21.74 15.59
CA LYS A 3 1.63 20.91 16.04
C LYS A 3 0.51 20.86 14.98
N LYS A 4 0.25 21.98 14.29
CA LYS A 4 -0.74 22.06 13.20
C LYS A 4 -0.37 21.15 12.02
N HIS A 5 0.90 21.13 11.61
CA HIS A 5 1.36 20.24 10.54
C HIS A 5 1.19 18.77 10.93
N ARG A 6 1.51 18.40 12.17
CA ARG A 6 1.31 17.03 12.67
C ARG A 6 -0.15 16.58 12.61
N GLN A 7 -1.07 17.45 13.04
CA GLN A 7 -2.51 17.15 12.96
C GLN A 7 -3.00 16.98 11.52
N HIS A 8 -2.48 17.80 10.59
CA HIS A 8 -2.78 17.67 9.16
C HIS A 8 -2.34 16.31 8.61
N PHE A 9 -1.09 15.91 8.89
CA PHE A 9 -0.57 14.62 8.45
C PHE A 9 -1.26 13.43 9.13
N GLU A 10 -1.61 13.53 10.42
CA GLU A 10 -2.40 12.53 11.12
C GLU A 10 -3.73 12.25 10.41
N ASN A 11 -4.48 13.32 10.11
CA ASN A 11 -5.76 13.21 9.42
C ASN A 11 -5.59 12.62 8.01
N ARG A 12 -4.51 12.99 7.30
CA ARG A 12 -4.19 12.40 5.98
C ARG A 12 -3.88 10.91 6.09
N LEU A 13 -3.05 10.51 7.05
CA LEU A 13 -2.69 9.10 7.29
C LEU A 13 -3.91 8.26 7.65
N LEU A 14 -4.79 8.75 8.53
CA LEU A 14 -6.00 8.03 8.92
C LEU A 14 -6.98 7.84 7.75
N ARG A 15 -7.13 8.84 6.88
CA ARG A 15 -7.95 8.72 5.66
C ARG A 15 -7.40 7.68 4.70
N GLU A 16 -6.09 7.70 4.46
CA GLU A 16 -5.46 6.71 3.57
C GLU A 16 -5.46 5.31 4.19
N ARG A 17 -5.33 5.18 5.51
CA ARG A 17 -5.49 3.92 6.24
C ARG A 17 -6.87 3.30 5.99
N GLU A 18 -7.91 4.11 6.14
CA GLU A 18 -9.28 3.68 5.91
C GLU A 18 -9.50 3.26 4.44
N ARG A 19 -8.93 4.00 3.49
CA ARG A 19 -8.98 3.66 2.07
C ARG A 19 -8.31 2.31 1.78
N ALA A 20 -7.09 2.09 2.29
CA ALA A 20 -6.36 0.83 2.11
C ALA A 20 -7.12 -0.36 2.72
N LEU A 21 -7.68 -0.20 3.92
CA LEU A 21 -8.49 -1.23 4.58
C LEU A 21 -9.75 -1.58 3.77
N ARG A 22 -10.44 -0.57 3.23
CA ARG A 22 -11.62 -0.81 2.35
C ARG A 22 -11.23 -1.54 1.08
N ALA A 23 -10.07 -1.23 0.48
CA ALA A 23 -9.59 -1.92 -0.71
C ALA A 23 -9.28 -3.40 -0.41
N LEU A 24 -8.62 -3.68 0.72
CA LEU A 24 -8.34 -5.05 1.17
C LEU A 24 -9.62 -5.83 1.50
N ALA A 25 -10.60 -5.20 2.16
CA ALA A 25 -11.88 -5.84 2.47
C ALA A 25 -12.65 -6.24 1.20
N LYS A 26 -12.67 -5.37 0.18
CA LYS A 26 -13.27 -5.69 -1.12
C LYS A 26 -12.57 -6.87 -1.80
N PHE A 27 -11.25 -6.91 -1.75
CA PHE A 27 -10.49 -8.03 -2.32
C PHE A 27 -10.82 -9.35 -1.59
N ASP A 28 -10.89 -9.34 -0.26
CA ASP A 28 -11.27 -10.50 0.54
C ASP A 28 -12.70 -10.98 0.23
N GLU A 29 -13.65 -10.06 0.00
CA GLU A 29 -15.00 -10.40 -0.49
C GLU A 29 -14.97 -11.05 -1.88
N MET A 30 -14.21 -10.48 -2.83
CA MET A 30 -14.07 -11.02 -4.18
C MET A 30 -13.43 -12.41 -4.19
N ALA A 31 -12.37 -12.62 -3.38
CA ALA A 31 -11.67 -13.90 -3.27
C ALA A 31 -12.53 -15.02 -2.66
N LYS A 32 -13.57 -14.67 -1.88
CA LYS A 32 -14.55 -15.64 -1.36
C LYS A 32 -15.63 -16.02 -2.38
N LEU A 33 -15.87 -15.16 -3.37
CA LEU A 33 -16.89 -15.36 -4.40
C LEU A 33 -16.37 -16.14 -5.60
N THR A 34 -15.06 -16.15 -5.84
CA THR A 34 -14.43 -17.07 -6.80
C THR A 34 -14.68 -18.50 -6.34
N PRO A 35 -15.43 -19.32 -7.10
CA PRO A 35 -15.68 -20.70 -6.73
C PRO A 35 -14.33 -21.41 -6.67
N GLN A 36 -13.89 -21.80 -5.47
CA GLN A 36 -13.03 -22.96 -5.39
C GLN A 36 -13.84 -24.11 -5.96
N GLU A 37 -13.23 -24.90 -6.84
CA GLU A 37 -13.79 -26.10 -7.46
C GLU A 37 -14.19 -27.13 -6.38
N GLU A 38 -15.26 -26.86 -5.62
CA GLU A 38 -15.88 -27.81 -4.72
C GLU A 38 -16.81 -28.70 -5.55
N ASP A 39 -16.19 -29.77 -6.06
CA ASP A 39 -16.72 -31.12 -6.22
C ASP A 39 -18.10 -31.26 -6.91
N GLY A 40 -18.07 -31.58 -8.21
CA GLY A 40 -18.86 -32.74 -8.67
C GLY A 40 -20.08 -32.53 -9.56
N ASP A 41 -20.34 -31.36 -10.15
CA ASP A 41 -21.34 -31.25 -11.22
C ASP A 41 -20.77 -30.63 -12.50
N LEU A 42 -20.23 -31.50 -13.36
CA LEU A 42 -19.67 -31.21 -14.68
C LEU A 42 -20.77 -30.92 -15.71
N THR A 43 -21.74 -30.06 -15.41
CA THR A 43 -22.73 -29.61 -16.39
C THR A 43 -22.22 -28.38 -17.16
N MET A 44 -21.27 -28.67 -18.06
CA MET A 44 -21.11 -28.07 -19.39
C MET A 44 -21.32 -26.56 -19.49
N TYR A 45 -20.31 -25.77 -19.10
CA TYR A 45 -19.97 -24.57 -19.87
C TYR A 45 -18.77 -24.91 -20.75
N PRO A 46 -18.79 -24.62 -22.07
CA PRO A 46 -17.56 -24.59 -22.83
C PRO A 46 -16.75 -23.38 -22.32
N LEU A 47 -15.90 -23.58 -21.33
CA LEU A 47 -14.82 -22.62 -21.04
C LEU A 47 -13.96 -22.58 -22.31
N HIS A 48 -14.03 -21.48 -23.06
CA HIS A 48 -12.99 -21.21 -24.03
C HIS A 48 -11.69 -21.04 -23.25
N LEU A 49 -10.58 -21.66 -23.69
CA LEU A 49 -9.25 -21.45 -23.07
C LEU A 49 -8.88 -19.95 -22.96
N ALA A 50 -9.50 -19.11 -23.79
CA ALA A 50 -9.35 -17.66 -23.73
C ALA A 50 -10.02 -17.01 -22.49
N ASP A 51 -11.13 -17.56 -22.00
CA ASP A 51 -11.84 -17.06 -20.83
C ASP A 51 -11.10 -17.48 -19.54
N GLU A 52 -10.61 -18.72 -19.48
CA GLU A 52 -9.79 -19.23 -18.36
C GLU A 52 -8.50 -18.43 -18.15
N GLY A 53 -7.82 -18.06 -19.25
CA GLY A 53 -6.65 -17.19 -19.19
C GLY A 53 -6.99 -15.78 -18.70
N THR A 54 -8.14 -15.23 -19.13
CA THR A 54 -8.61 -13.91 -18.71
C THR A 54 -8.96 -13.88 -17.22
N ASP A 55 -9.66 -14.90 -16.72
CA ASP A 55 -10.05 -15.03 -15.32
C ASP A 55 -8.80 -15.15 -14.41
N THR A 56 -7.82 -15.95 -14.83
CA THR A 56 -6.54 -16.10 -14.11
C THR A 56 -5.78 -14.77 -14.06
N ASP A 57 -5.66 -14.07 -15.19
CA ASP A 57 -5.01 -12.76 -15.29
C ASP A 57 -5.68 -11.72 -14.37
N GLU A 58 -7.00 -11.73 -14.26
CA GLU A 58 -7.75 -10.82 -13.38
C GLU A 58 -7.53 -11.13 -11.90
N GLN A 59 -7.48 -12.41 -11.53
CA GLN A 59 -7.15 -12.82 -10.16
C GLN A 59 -5.73 -12.41 -9.77
N GLU A 60 -4.75 -12.63 -10.64
CA GLU A 60 -3.36 -12.23 -10.40
C GLU A 60 -3.24 -10.71 -10.21
N LYS A 61 -3.90 -9.91 -11.07
CA LYS A 61 -3.96 -8.45 -10.92
C LYS A 61 -4.59 -8.05 -9.59
N GLY A 62 -5.68 -8.71 -9.19
CA GLY A 62 -6.32 -8.51 -7.90
C GLY A 62 -5.36 -8.76 -6.74
N PHE A 63 -4.64 -9.89 -6.77
CA PHE A 63 -3.65 -10.24 -5.75
C PHE A 63 -2.50 -9.23 -5.67
N LEU A 64 -1.96 -8.80 -6.80
CA LEU A 64 -0.90 -7.77 -6.85
C LEU A 64 -1.37 -6.45 -6.25
N LEU A 65 -2.61 -6.04 -6.53
CA LEU A 65 -3.21 -4.84 -5.95
C LEU A 65 -3.38 -4.98 -4.44
N ALA A 66 -3.93 -6.10 -3.95
CA ALA A 66 -4.08 -6.36 -2.52
C ALA A 66 -2.74 -6.37 -1.79
N SER A 67 -1.71 -7.01 -2.37
CA SER A 67 -0.34 -7.00 -1.83
C SER A 67 0.24 -5.59 -1.73
N LYS A 68 -0.02 -4.74 -2.74
CA LYS A 68 0.39 -3.33 -2.71
C LYS A 68 -0.33 -2.54 -1.61
N GLU A 69 -1.63 -2.72 -1.47
CA GLU A 69 -2.43 -2.06 -0.42
C GLU A 69 -2.02 -2.51 0.99
N GLY A 70 -1.69 -3.80 1.17
CA GLY A 70 -1.15 -4.33 2.43
C GLY A 70 0.18 -3.69 2.83
N ARG A 71 1.10 -3.54 1.88
CA ARG A 71 2.38 -2.83 2.11
C ARG A 71 2.17 -1.35 2.45
N LEU A 72 1.25 -0.70 1.74
CA LEU A 72 0.87 0.68 2.03
C LEU A 72 0.31 0.83 3.45
N LEU A 73 -0.60 -0.05 3.86
CA LEU A 73 -1.18 -0.06 5.20
C LEU A 73 -0.11 -0.21 6.28
N TYR A 74 0.86 -1.12 6.07
CA TYR A 74 1.99 -1.27 6.98
C TYR A 74 2.80 0.03 7.12
N TRP A 75 3.10 0.73 6.03
CA TRP A 75 3.83 2.00 6.08
C TRP A 75 3.02 3.11 6.76
N ILE A 76 1.71 3.16 6.54
CA ILE A 76 0.82 4.13 7.19
C ILE A 76 0.77 3.88 8.70
N ASP A 77 0.60 2.63 9.13
CA ASP A 77 0.54 2.27 10.54
C ASP A 77 1.87 2.56 11.24
N ASP A 78 3.00 2.33 10.56
CA ASP A 78 4.31 2.69 11.10
C ASP A 78 4.50 4.21 11.19
N ALA A 79 4.07 4.97 10.18
CA ALA A 79 4.11 6.42 10.21
C ALA A 79 3.25 7.02 11.34
N LEU A 80 2.03 6.49 11.54
CA LEU A 80 1.17 6.86 12.68
C LEU A 80 1.82 6.51 14.01
N ARG A 81 2.45 5.33 14.11
CA ARG A 81 3.18 4.92 15.31
C ARG A 81 4.33 5.89 15.62
N THR A 82 5.14 6.26 14.63
CA THR A 82 6.21 7.25 14.80
C THR A 82 5.64 8.60 15.20
N LEU A 83 4.56 9.06 14.56
CA LEU A 83 3.90 10.32 14.88
C LEU A 83 3.43 10.38 16.34
N TYR A 84 2.87 9.29 16.86
CA TYR A 84 2.34 9.22 18.23
C TYR A 84 3.42 8.98 19.29
N LYS A 85 4.40 8.11 19.03
CA LYS A 85 5.43 7.74 20.02
C LYS A 85 6.64 8.67 20.01
N GLU A 86 7.07 9.09 18.82
CA GLU A 86 8.30 9.84 18.60
C GLU A 86 8.05 11.04 17.66
N PRO A 87 7.18 12.00 18.05
CA PRO A 87 6.76 13.10 17.18
C PRO A 87 7.90 14.00 16.67
N GLN A 88 9.06 13.98 17.34
CA GLN A 88 10.28 14.67 16.96
C GLN A 88 11.05 13.98 15.81
N ARG A 89 10.78 12.69 15.56
CA ARG A 89 11.36 11.89 14.48
C ARG A 89 10.46 11.83 13.25
N TYR A 90 9.15 12.03 13.42
CA TYR A 90 8.25 12.14 12.28
C TYR A 90 8.67 13.30 11.37
N GLY A 91 8.80 13.02 10.07
CA GLY A 91 9.29 13.97 9.07
C GLY A 91 10.81 14.15 9.04
N ARG A 92 11.60 13.28 9.69
CA ARG A 92 13.04 13.17 9.47
C ARG A 92 13.37 11.97 8.59
N CYS A 93 14.33 12.14 7.69
CA CYS A 93 14.83 11.09 6.82
C CYS A 93 15.53 10.01 7.65
N ALA A 94 15.15 8.75 7.46
CA ALA A 94 15.79 7.61 8.10
C ALA A 94 17.21 7.32 7.54
N GLY A 95 17.52 7.81 6.34
CA GLY A 95 18.82 7.61 5.68
C GLY A 95 19.89 8.62 6.10
N CYS A 96 19.58 9.93 6.02
CA CYS A 96 20.54 11.00 6.34
C CYS A 96 20.25 11.76 7.65
N GLY A 97 19.05 11.62 8.22
CA GLY A 97 18.64 12.34 9.43
C GLY A 97 18.10 13.76 9.20
N ASP A 98 18.20 14.28 7.98
CA ASP A 98 17.69 15.61 7.61
C ASP A 98 16.16 15.67 7.60
N ASP A 99 15.62 16.89 7.69
CA ASP A 99 14.18 17.11 7.60
C ASP A 99 13.66 16.80 6.18
N ILE A 100 12.57 16.05 6.11
CA ILE A 100 11.84 15.79 4.86
C ILE A 100 11.00 17.03 4.54
N VAL A 101 11.15 17.55 3.32
CA VAL A 101 10.41 18.73 2.85
C VAL A 101 8.90 18.53 2.96
N PHE A 102 8.19 19.60 3.33
CA PHE A 102 6.77 19.54 3.65
C PHE A 102 5.93 19.05 2.46
N GLU A 103 6.23 19.54 1.26
CA GLU A 103 5.53 19.21 0.02
C GLU A 103 5.60 17.70 -0.26
N ARG A 104 6.72 17.06 0.07
CA ARG A 104 6.87 15.61 -0.08
C ARG A 104 6.01 14.85 0.94
N LEU A 105 5.99 15.30 2.20
CA LEU A 105 5.13 14.70 3.22
C LEU A 105 3.64 14.93 2.95
N ASP A 106 3.27 16.04 2.32
CA ASP A 106 1.88 16.33 1.95
C ASP A 106 1.37 15.45 0.80
N LEU A 107 2.28 15.06 -0.10
CA LEU A 107 2.01 14.08 -1.15
C LEU A 107 2.05 12.64 -0.61
N VAL A 108 3.07 12.29 0.18
CA VAL A 108 3.35 10.93 0.65
C VAL A 108 3.67 10.93 2.15
N PRO A 109 2.67 11.00 3.04
CA PRO A 109 2.87 11.21 4.48
C PRO A 109 3.47 10.01 5.22
N TRP A 110 3.51 8.83 4.60
CA TRP A 110 4.15 7.62 5.14
C TRP A 110 5.61 7.44 4.69
N THR A 111 6.18 8.40 3.94
CA THR A 111 7.56 8.30 3.48
C THR A 111 8.56 8.41 4.64
N LYS A 112 9.59 7.56 4.62
CA LYS A 112 10.69 7.56 5.60
C LYS A 112 11.95 8.23 5.09
N LEU A 113 12.04 8.50 3.79
CA LEU A 113 13.25 8.99 3.15
C LEU A 113 13.00 10.35 2.48
N CYS A 114 14.00 11.21 2.53
CA CYS A 114 14.06 12.39 1.67
C CYS A 114 14.23 11.97 0.21
N ILE A 115 14.02 12.90 -0.72
CA ILE A 115 14.10 12.62 -2.16
C ILE A 115 15.48 12.11 -2.58
N ASP A 116 16.55 12.62 -1.98
CA ASP A 116 17.92 12.26 -2.34
C ASP A 116 18.27 10.85 -1.86
N CYS A 117 17.91 10.49 -0.62
CA CYS A 117 18.06 9.13 -0.12
C CYS A 117 17.20 8.14 -0.91
N GLN A 118 15.96 8.50 -1.24
CA GLN A 118 15.07 7.66 -2.04
C GLN A 118 15.68 7.37 -3.43
N ARG A 119 16.16 8.40 -4.14
CA ARG A 119 16.83 8.24 -5.44
C ARG A 119 18.08 7.37 -5.34
N GLY A 120 18.87 7.55 -4.28
CA GLY A 120 20.07 6.74 -4.05
C GLY A 120 19.76 5.26 -3.77
N GLU A 121 18.58 4.95 -3.22
CA GLU A 121 18.15 3.56 -3.03
C GLU A 121 17.62 2.95 -4.33
N GLU A 122 16.82 3.69 -5.10
CA GLU A 122 16.33 3.28 -6.41
C GLU A 122 17.48 2.95 -7.38
N LEU A 123 18.49 3.82 -7.47
CA LEU A 123 19.67 3.58 -8.30
C LEU A 123 20.47 2.33 -7.90
N ARG A 124 20.44 1.92 -6.63
CA ARG A 124 21.09 0.69 -6.18
C ARG A 124 20.31 -0.56 -6.57
N LEU A 125 18.98 -0.48 -6.55
CA LEU A 125 18.10 -1.57 -6.96
C LEU A 125 18.19 -1.82 -8.47
N ASP A 126 18.25 -0.75 -9.27
CA ASP A 126 18.38 -0.85 -10.73
C ASP A 126 19.75 -1.40 -11.18
N ALA A 127 20.75 -1.34 -10.32
CA ALA A 127 22.11 -1.83 -10.57
C ALA A 127 22.34 -3.27 -10.10
N ALA A 128 21.36 -3.91 -9.45
CA ALA A 128 21.43 -5.26 -8.88
C ALA A 128 20.69 -6.28 -9.76
#